data_AF-A0A484N774-F1
#
_entry.id   AF-A0A484N774-F1
#
_cell.length_a   1.000
_cell.length_b   1.000
_cell.length_c   1.000
_cell.angle_alpha   90.00
_cell.angle_beta   90.00
_cell.angle_gamma   90.00
#
_symmetry.space_group_name_H-M   'P 1'
#
loop_
_entity.id
_entity.type
_entity.pdbx_description
1 polymer ?
#
loop_
_entity_poly.entity_id
_entity_poly.type
_entity_poly.pdbx_seq_one_letter_code
_entity_poly.pdbx_strand_id
1 'polypeptide(L)'
;MEVLNALFNLCKINKRRQEQAAENGIIPHLMHIIMSGSPLKQYALPLLCDMAHASRNSREQLRAHGGLDVYLSLLKDELWSVTALDSIAVCLAHDNDSRKLEQALLKKDAI
;
A
#
# COMPACT_ATOMS: atom_id res chain seq x y z
N MET A 1 0.72 -19.01 -13.85
CA MET A 1 1.05 -17.69 -14.43
C MET A 1 -0.19 -16.87 -14.81
N GLU A 2 -1.23 -17.49 -15.36
CA GLU A 2 -2.44 -16.78 -15.82
C GLU A 2 -3.23 -16.07 -14.71
N VAL A 3 -3.35 -16.66 -13.52
CA VAL A 3 -4.04 -16.04 -12.37
C VAL A 3 -3.36 -14.75 -11.91
N LEU A 4 -2.02 -14.71 -11.93
CA LEU A 4 -1.27 -13.51 -11.55
C LEU A 4 -1.37 -12.42 -12.63
N ASN A 5 -1.38 -12.77 -13.91
CA ASN A 5 -1.62 -11.82 -15.01
C ASN A 5 -3.06 -11.28 -15.02
N ALA A 6 -4.04 -12.11 -14.65
CA ALA A 6 -5.43 -11.66 -14.48
C ALA A 6 -5.55 -10.69 -13.30
N LEU A 7 -4.95 -10.99 -12.14
CA LEU A 7 -4.85 -10.06 -11.00
C LEU A 7 -4.10 -8.78 -11.36
N PHE A 8 -2.99 -8.88 -12.08
CA PHE A 8 -2.21 -7.73 -12.54
C PHE A 8 -3.03 -6.83 -13.48
N ASN A 9 -3.73 -7.41 -14.47
CA ASN A 9 -4.59 -6.64 -15.37
C ASN A 9 -5.86 -6.10 -14.70
N LEU A 10 -6.42 -6.82 -13.73
CA LEU A 10 -7.64 -6.41 -13.01
C LEU A 10 -7.35 -5.31 -11.98
N CYS A 11 -6.18 -5.30 -11.36
CA CYS A 11 -5.84 -4.36 -10.29
C CYS A 11 -5.00 -3.17 -10.78
N LYS A 12 -4.12 -3.30 -11.77
CA LYS A 12 -3.21 -2.19 -12.16
C LYS A 12 -3.94 -0.94 -12.71
N ILE A 13 -5.20 -1.08 -13.15
CA ILE A 13 -5.89 -0.04 -13.94
C ILE A 13 -7.08 0.57 -13.18
N ASN A 14 -7.56 -0.03 -12.10
CA ASN A 14 -8.77 0.45 -11.41
C ASN A 14 -8.59 0.54 -9.90
N LYS A 15 -8.47 1.78 -9.40
CA LYS A 15 -8.33 2.10 -7.98
C LYS A 15 -9.45 1.50 -7.11
N ARG A 16 -10.69 1.43 -7.63
CA ARG A 16 -11.81 0.81 -6.91
C ARG A 16 -11.61 -0.69 -6.70
N ARG A 17 -11.03 -1.38 -7.70
CA ARG A 17 -10.72 -2.82 -7.57
C ARG A 17 -9.54 -3.08 -6.64
N GLN A 18 -8.54 -2.20 -6.65
CA GLN A 18 -7.43 -2.25 -5.70
C GLN A 18 -7.94 -2.10 -4.26
N GLU A 19 -8.79 -1.11 -4.02
CA GLU A 19 -9.45 -0.89 -2.72
C GLU A 19 -10.27 -2.12 -2.28
N GLN A 20 -11.12 -2.67 -3.17
CA GLN A 20 -11.86 -3.90 -2.86
C GLN A 20 -10.92 -5.07 -2.57
N ALA A 21 -9.83 -5.24 -3.31
CA ALA A 21 -8.87 -6.30 -3.05
C ALA A 21 -8.17 -6.13 -1.68
N ALA A 22 -7.84 -4.89 -1.31
CA ALA A 22 -7.30 -4.55 0.01
C ALA A 22 -8.29 -4.92 1.12
N GLU A 23 -9.57 -4.55 0.98
CA GLU A 23 -10.65 -4.93 1.92
C GLU A 23 -10.83 -6.44 2.04
N ASN A 24 -10.59 -7.19 0.97
CA ASN A 24 -10.69 -8.64 0.95
C ASN A 24 -9.38 -9.37 1.30
N GLY A 25 -8.41 -8.66 1.89
CA GLY A 25 -7.23 -9.29 2.51
C GLY A 25 -6.10 -9.68 1.55
N ILE A 26 -6.00 -9.05 0.37
CA ILE A 26 -4.90 -9.33 -0.57
C ILE A 26 -3.53 -8.92 0.01
N ILE A 27 -3.49 -7.90 0.86
CA ILE A 27 -2.24 -7.27 1.35
C ILE A 27 -1.33 -8.28 2.08
N PRO A 28 -1.79 -9.03 3.11
CA PRO A 28 -0.97 -10.07 3.75
C PRO A 28 -0.37 -11.09 2.79
N HIS A 29 -1.10 -11.44 1.73
CA HIS A 29 -0.67 -12.43 0.75
C HIS A 29 0.47 -11.88 -0.13
N LEU A 30 0.35 -10.62 -0.56
CA LEU A 30 1.42 -9.94 -1.31
C LEU A 30 2.67 -9.78 -0.45
N MET A 31 2.50 -9.40 0.81
CA MET A 31 3.60 -9.27 1.76
C MET A 31 4.35 -10.59 1.94
N HIS A 32 3.63 -11.71 2.10
CA HIS A 32 4.24 -13.03 2.21
C HIS A 32 5.09 -13.40 0.98
N ILE A 33 4.58 -13.12 -0.23
CA ILE A 33 5.32 -13.36 -1.48
C ILE A 33 6.60 -12.52 -1.55
N ILE A 34 6.54 -11.25 -1.13
CA ILE A 34 7.69 -10.35 -1.15
C ILE A 34 8.75 -10.79 -0.15
N MET A 35 8.34 -11.13 1.07
CA MET A 35 9.25 -11.47 2.17
C MET A 35 9.86 -12.87 2.02
N SER A 36 9.21 -13.78 1.29
CA SER A 36 9.75 -15.12 1.03
C SER A 36 10.87 -15.16 -0.01
N GLY A 37 11.21 -14.03 -0.64
CA GLY A 37 12.21 -13.98 -1.71
C GLY A 37 11.75 -14.67 -3.01
N SER A 38 10.44 -14.88 -3.16
CA SER A 38 9.86 -15.53 -4.33
C SER A 38 10.21 -14.78 -5.62
N PRO A 39 10.42 -15.47 -6.76
CA PRO A 39 10.54 -14.82 -8.07
C PRO A 39 9.28 -14.02 -8.46
N LEU A 40 8.16 -14.25 -7.77
CA LEU A 40 6.93 -13.47 -7.92
C LEU A 40 6.99 -12.09 -7.26
N LYS A 41 8.03 -11.78 -6.46
CA LYS A 41 8.27 -10.46 -5.85
C LYS A 41 8.15 -9.32 -6.87
N GLN A 42 8.69 -9.52 -8.08
CA GLN A 42 8.65 -8.53 -9.17
C GLN A 42 7.23 -8.14 -9.61
N TYR A 43 6.22 -8.97 -9.35
CA TYR A 43 4.82 -8.67 -9.62
C TYR A 43 4.06 -8.25 -8.37
N ALA A 44 4.36 -8.88 -7.23
CA ALA A 44 3.67 -8.62 -5.97
C ALA A 44 4.00 -7.24 -5.39
N LEU A 45 5.25 -6.79 -5.50
CA LEU A 45 5.68 -5.52 -4.93
C LEU A 45 5.04 -4.31 -5.64
N PRO A 46 5.07 -4.19 -6.99
CA PRO A 46 4.32 -3.12 -7.65
C PRO A 46 2.84 -3.10 -7.28
N LEU A 47 2.21 -4.27 -7.17
CA LEU A 47 0.80 -4.35 -6.77
C LEU A 47 0.57 -3.91 -5.31
N LEU A 48 1.50 -4.21 -4.40
CA LEU A 48 1.47 -3.71 -3.03
C LEU A 48 1.65 -2.19 -3.00
N CYS A 49 2.55 -1.63 -3.81
CA CYS A 49 2.74 -0.18 -3.95
C CYS A 49 1.48 0.50 -4.50
N ASP A 50 0.82 -0.09 -5.50
CA ASP A 50 -0.44 0.40 -6.04
C ASP A 50 -1.52 0.58 -4.96
N MET A 51 -1.55 -0.29 -3.93
CA MET A 51 -2.47 -0.15 -2.80
C MET A 51 -2.26 1.17 -2.04
N ALA A 52 -1.03 1.68 -1.92
CA ALA A 52 -0.77 2.97 -1.27
C ALA A 52 -1.41 4.15 -2.04
N HIS A 53 -1.50 4.02 -3.38
CA HIS A 53 -2.03 5.03 -4.29
C HIS A 53 -3.53 4.87 -4.62
N ALA A 54 -4.14 3.74 -4.24
CA ALA A 54 -5.52 3.39 -4.58
C ALA A 54 -6.54 4.29 -3.88
N SER A 55 -6.55 4.27 -2.54
CA SER A 55 -7.54 5.00 -1.74
C SER A 55 -7.03 5.21 -0.30
N ARG A 56 -7.78 5.99 0.49
CA ARG A 56 -7.53 6.12 1.93
C ARG A 56 -7.70 4.78 2.65
N ASN A 57 -8.80 4.06 2.38
CA ASN A 57 -9.07 2.78 3.02
C ASN A 57 -7.97 1.76 2.71
N SER A 58 -7.51 1.69 1.46
CA SER A 58 -6.41 0.82 1.06
C SER A 58 -5.11 1.10 1.85
N ARG A 59 -4.80 2.37 2.12
CA ARG A 59 -3.68 2.74 3.01
C ARG A 59 -3.92 2.32 4.47
N GLU A 60 -5.13 2.45 4.96
CA GLU A 60 -5.49 1.99 6.32
C GLU A 60 -5.31 0.47 6.45
N GLN A 61 -5.74 -0.30 5.45
CA GLN A 61 -5.50 -1.75 5.38
C GLN A 61 -4.00 -2.09 5.29
N LEU A 62 -3.24 -1.35 4.48
CA LEU A 62 -1.78 -1.50 4.42
C LEU A 62 -1.14 -1.32 5.80
N ARG A 63 -1.54 -0.28 6.55
CA ARG A 63 -1.02 -0.05 7.90
C ARG A 63 -1.45 -1.14 8.87
N ALA A 64 -2.73 -1.53 8.85
CA ALA A 64 -3.27 -2.56 9.73
C ALA A 64 -2.54 -3.90 9.58
N HIS A 65 -2.01 -4.17 8.39
CA HIS A 65 -1.28 -5.41 8.10
C HIS A 65 0.26 -5.28 8.14
N GLY A 66 0.82 -4.13 8.51
CA GLY A 66 2.29 -3.95 8.58
C GLY A 66 2.96 -3.73 7.21
N GLY A 67 2.23 -3.23 6.21
CA GLY A 67 2.77 -2.97 4.87
C GLY A 67 3.93 -1.97 4.85
N LEU A 68 3.98 -1.03 5.80
CA LEU A 68 5.13 -0.11 5.95
C LEU A 68 6.42 -0.84 6.30
N ASP A 69 6.35 -1.91 7.09
CA ASP A 69 7.54 -2.68 7.48
C ASP A 69 8.18 -3.36 6.26
N VAL A 70 7.35 -3.81 5.32
CA VAL A 70 7.81 -4.35 4.03
C VAL A 70 8.51 -3.27 3.22
N TYR A 71 7.94 -2.07 3.08
CA TYR A 71 8.61 -0.99 2.36
C TYR A 71 9.93 -0.58 3.03
N LEU A 72 9.97 -0.48 4.36
CA LEU A 72 11.20 -0.16 5.10
C LEU A 72 12.28 -1.22 4.89
N SER A 73 11.91 -2.51 4.84
CA SER A 73 12.86 -3.60 4.57
C SER A 73 13.50 -3.52 3.18
N LEU A 74 12.82 -2.87 2.22
CA LEU A 74 13.25 -2.71 0.84
C LEU A 74 14.13 -1.48 0.59
N LEU A 75 14.32 -0.60 1.59
CA LEU A 75 15.14 0.60 1.41
C LEU A 75 16.63 0.31 1.17
N LYS A 76 17.09 -0.91 1.49
CA LYS A 76 18.46 -1.38 1.20
C LYS A 76 18.55 -2.16 -0.12
N ASP A 77 17.45 -2.36 -0.82
CA ASP A 77 17.38 -3.11 -2.07
C ASP A 77 17.71 -2.17 -3.25
N GLU A 78 18.74 -2.50 -4.02
CA GLU A 78 19.21 -1.66 -5.15
C GLU A 78 18.15 -1.47 -6.24
N LEU A 79 17.25 -2.44 -6.41
CA LEU A 79 16.21 -2.39 -7.44
C LEU A 79 14.94 -1.70 -6.94
N TRP A 80 14.60 -1.89 -5.67
CA TRP A 80 13.28 -1.55 -5.15
C TRP A 80 13.24 -0.39 -4.17
N SER A 81 14.40 0.11 -3.72
CA SER A 81 14.50 1.20 -2.74
C SER A 81 13.75 2.47 -3.16
N VAL A 82 13.87 2.88 -4.42
CA VAL A 82 13.19 4.07 -4.97
C VAL A 82 11.66 3.90 -4.90
N THR A 83 11.14 2.78 -5.40
CA THR A 83 9.69 2.50 -5.40
C THR A 83 9.13 2.36 -3.98
N ALA A 84 9.89 1.75 -3.06
CA ALA A 84 9.52 1.65 -1.67
C ALA A 84 9.48 3.02 -0.98
N LEU A 85 10.45 3.89 -1.27
CA LEU A 85 10.51 5.26 -0.75
C LEU A 85 9.32 6.09 -1.23
N ASP A 86 8.97 6.01 -2.51
CA ASP A 86 7.78 6.69 -3.07
C ASP A 86 6.49 6.25 -2.37
N SER A 87 6.35 4.94 -2.13
CA SER A 87 5.18 4.37 -1.45
C SER A 87 5.09 4.85 0.00
N ILE A 88 6.22 4.93 0.71
CA ILE A 88 6.30 5.49 2.07
C ILE A 88 5.90 6.96 2.06
N ALA A 89 6.41 7.76 1.12
CA ALA A 89 6.10 9.18 1.02
C ALA A 89 4.59 9.42 0.85
N VAL A 90 3.93 8.63 0.00
CA VAL A 90 2.47 8.69 -0.20
C VAL A 90 1.70 8.32 1.06
N CYS A 91 2.11 7.25 1.76
CA CYS A 91 1.49 6.84 3.01
C CYS A 91 1.58 7.92 4.09
N LEU A 92 2.73 8.61 4.20
CA LEU A 92 2.99 9.64 5.21
C LEU A 92 2.34 10.99 4.87
N ALA A 93 2.35 11.41 3.61
CA ALA A 93 1.74 12.67 3.19
C ALA A 93 0.25 12.72 3.56
N HIS A 94 -0.48 11.64 3.28
CA HIS A 94 -1.90 11.54 3.59
C HIS A 94 -2.21 11.37 5.09
N ASP A 95 -1.27 10.83 5.88
CA ASP A 95 -1.45 10.74 7.35
C ASP A 95 -1.38 12.09 8.04
N ASN A 96 -0.50 12.96 7.55
CA ASN A 96 -0.39 14.32 8.07
C ASN A 96 -1.65 15.13 7.77
N ASP A 97 -2.30 14.89 6.63
CA ASP A 97 -3.54 15.57 6.28
C ASP A 97 -4.73 15.12 7.17
N SER A 98 -4.85 13.81 7.49
CA SER A 98 -5.91 13.34 8.41
C SER A 98 -5.74 13.91 9.81
N ARG A 99 -4.52 13.87 10.37
CA ARG A 99 -4.25 14.43 11.70
C ARG A 99 -4.50 15.94 11.78
N LYS A 100 -4.16 16.69 10.72
CA LYS A 100 -4.45 18.13 10.65
C LYS A 100 -5.96 18.41 10.61
N LEU A 101 -6.72 17.63 9.85
CA LEU A 101 -8.18 17.78 9.77
C LEU A 101 -8.85 17.43 11.10
N GLU A 102 -8.48 16.30 11.72
CA GLU A 102 -9.01 15.90 13.04
C GLU A 102 -8.72 16.97 14.11
N GLN A 103 -7.50 17.51 14.15
CA GLN A 103 -7.15 18.60 15.05
C GLN A 103 -7.92 19.90 14.76
N ALA A 104 -8.18 20.21 13.49
CA ALA A 104 -8.96 21.39 13.12
C ALA A 104 -10.44 21.25 13.50
N LEU A 105 -11.01 20.05 13.42
CA LEU A 105 -12.38 19.76 13.86
C LEU A 105 -12.50 19.84 15.39
N LEU A 106 -11.58 19.19 16.13
CA LEU A 106 -11.55 19.25 17.60
C LEU A 106 -11.42 20.68 18.15
N LYS A 107 -10.71 21.57 17.44
CA LYS A 107 -10.60 23.00 17.81
C LYS A 107 -11.89 23.79 17.56
N LYS A 108 -12.73 23.37 16.61
CA LYS A 108 -14.00 24.06 16.30
C LYS A 108 -15.12 23.68 17.28
N ASP A 109 -15.10 22.46 17.80
CA ASP A 109 -16.07 21.99 18.81
C ASP A 109 -15.78 22.51 20.23
N ALA A 110 -14.64 23.19 20.43
CA ALA A 110 -14.23 23.78 21.71
C ALA A 110 -14.65 25.25 21.89
N ILE A 111 -15.60 25.77 21.08
CA ILE A 111 -16.11 27.14 21.13
C ILE A 111 -17.62 27.14 21.40
#